data_AF-A0A3D1J3E7-F1
#
_entry.id   AF-A0A3D1J3E7-F1
#
_cell.length_a   1.000
_cell.length_b   1.000
_cell.length_c   1.000
_cell.angle_alpha   90.00
_cell.angle_beta   90.00
_cell.angle_gamma   90.00
#
_symmetry.space_group_name_H-M   'P 1'
#
loop_
_entity.id
_entity.type
_entity.pdbx_description
1 polymer ?
#
loop_
_entity_poly.entity_id
_entity_poly.type
_entity_poly.pdbx_seq_one_letter_code
_entity_poly.pdbx_strand_id
1 'polypeptide(L)'
;GLSLSWPRQVAFAVMGEGSRQALIRQGVTEDSATVISPLDPARTDSDTLVEALDLPGLAGKRVLIVRGESGRELLANALREAGVTVCQVAA
;
A
#
# COMPACT_ATOMS: atom_id res chain seq x y z
N GLY A 1 0.26 -21.49 18.93
CA GLY A 1 0.29 -20.10 18.49
C GLY A 1 0.25 -20.10 16.98
N LEU A 2 -0.74 -19.46 16.37
CA LEU A 2 -0.79 -19.35 14.92
C LEU A 2 0.19 -18.25 14.50
N SER A 3 1.36 -18.66 14.02
CA SER A 3 2.23 -17.78 13.24
C SER A 3 1.56 -17.58 11.88
N LEU A 4 0.71 -16.56 11.77
CA LEU A 4 0.11 -16.16 10.51
C LEU A 4 1.17 -15.42 9.69
N SER A 5 1.92 -16.15 8.88
CA SER A 5 2.79 -15.56 7.87
C SER A 5 1.93 -14.84 6.83
N TRP A 6 2.29 -13.60 6.51
CA TRP A 6 1.59 -12.83 5.48
C TRP A 6 1.67 -13.57 4.13
N PRO A 7 0.60 -13.63 3.33
CA PRO A 7 0.64 -14.29 2.04
C PRO A 7 1.63 -13.58 1.11
N ARG A 8 2.62 -14.29 0.56
CA ARG A 8 3.65 -13.72 -0.34
C ARG A 8 3.08 -13.03 -1.58
N GLN A 9 1.85 -13.36 -1.95
CA GLN A 9 1.15 -12.82 -3.13
C GLN A 9 0.53 -11.44 -2.86
N VAL A 10 0.50 -10.99 -1.61
CA VAL A 10 -0.12 -9.73 -1.20
C VAL A 10 0.98 -8.72 -0.91
N ALA A 11 1.11 -7.71 -1.78
CA ALA A 11 2.05 -6.63 -1.61
C ALA A 11 1.56 -5.59 -0.57
N PHE A 12 2.51 -4.90 0.05
CA PHE A 12 2.25 -3.69 0.83
C PHE A 12 2.61 -2.45 0.01
N ALA A 13 1.83 -1.39 0.15
CA ALA A 13 2.15 -0.07 -0.37
C ALA A 13 2.19 0.92 0.81
N VAL A 14 3.27 1.68 0.96
CA VAL A 14 3.46 2.58 2.11
C VAL A 14 3.93 3.97 1.70
N MET A 15 3.43 4.98 2.41
CA MET A 15 3.87 6.37 2.28
C MET A 15 5.00 6.64 3.28
N GLY A 16 6.23 6.74 2.79
CA GLY A 16 7.40 7.18 3.56
C GLY A 16 8.12 6.13 4.42
N GLU A 17 9.33 6.49 4.86
CA GLU A 17 10.27 5.58 5.53
C GLU A 17 9.77 5.12 6.92
N GLY A 18 9.07 5.98 7.67
CA GLY A 18 8.54 5.61 8.99
C GLY A 18 7.56 4.43 8.92
N SER A 19 6.70 4.42 7.89
CA SER A 19 5.75 3.34 7.61
C SER A 19 6.47 2.06 7.19
N ARG A 20 7.51 2.18 6.34
CA ARG A 20 8.36 1.05 5.93
C ARG A 20 9.07 0.41 7.13
N GLN A 21 9.64 1.22 8.00
CA GLN A 21 10.30 0.74 9.23
C GLN A 21 9.31 0.09 10.19
N ALA A 22 8.06 0.57 10.26
CA ALA A 22 7.01 -0.08 11.05
C ALA A 22 6.69 -1.49 10.53
N LEU A 23 6.59 -1.67 9.22
CA LEU A 23 6.40 -2.99 8.58
C LEU A 23 7.57 -3.94 8.88
N ILE A 24 8.82 -3.47 8.75
CA ILE A 24 10.02 -4.27 9.06
C ILE A 24 10.00 -4.77 10.51
N ARG A 25 9.62 -3.90 11.47
CA ARG A 25 9.49 -4.31 12.89
C ARG A 25 8.44 -5.40 13.12
N GLN A 26 7.47 -5.54 12.21
CA GLN A 26 6.46 -6.60 12.23
C GLN A 26 6.86 -7.84 11.43
N GLY A 27 8.12 -7.91 10.94
CA GLY A 27 8.64 -9.03 10.18
C GLY A 27 8.32 -9.00 8.68
N VAL A 28 7.78 -7.89 8.18
CA VAL A 28 7.58 -7.66 6.74
C VAL A 28 8.88 -7.15 6.13
N THR A 29 9.69 -8.08 5.63
CA THR A 29 10.91 -7.83 4.87
C THR A 29 10.73 -8.18 3.39
N GLU A 30 11.70 -7.82 2.55
CA GLU A 30 11.71 -8.16 1.12
C GLU A 30 11.67 -9.67 0.86
N ASP A 31 12.16 -10.49 1.80
CA ASP A 31 12.06 -11.95 1.72
C ASP A 31 10.63 -12.48 1.94
N SER A 32 9.82 -11.72 2.68
CA SER A 32 8.49 -12.12 3.13
C SER A 32 7.35 -11.55 2.28
N ALA A 33 7.52 -10.34 1.74
CA ALA A 33 6.52 -9.66 0.92
C ALA A 33 7.15 -8.56 0.05
N THR A 34 6.47 -8.24 -1.04
CA THR A 34 6.78 -7.05 -1.84
C THR A 34 6.31 -5.79 -1.10
N VAL A 35 7.19 -4.80 -0.95
CA VAL A 35 6.86 -3.48 -0.39
C VAL A 35 7.09 -2.43 -1.47
N ILE A 36 6.03 -1.69 -1.81
CA ILE A 36 6.02 -0.60 -2.78
C ILE A 36 6.00 0.71 -2.01
N SER A 37 6.84 1.66 -2.45
CA SER A 37 6.92 3.01 -1.89
C SER A 37 7.08 4.02 -3.03
N PRO A 38 6.84 5.32 -2.78
CA PRO A 38 7.18 6.37 -3.74
C PRO A 38 8.61 6.21 -4.28
N LEU A 39 8.78 6.46 -5.58
CA LEU A 39 10.07 6.33 -6.26
C LEU A 39 11.08 7.41 -5.80
N ASP A 40 10.57 8.59 -5.44
CA ASP A 40 11.36 9.69 -4.89
C ASP A 40 11.18 9.73 -3.36
N PRO A 41 12.21 9.40 -2.56
CA PRO A 41 12.12 9.40 -1.10
C PRO A 41 11.96 10.81 -0.50
N ALA A 42 12.23 11.88 -1.26
CA ALA A 42 12.01 13.26 -0.84
C ALA A 42 10.55 13.70 -1.04
N ARG A 43 9.77 12.96 -1.83
CA ARG A 43 8.35 13.24 -2.11
C ARG A 43 7.50 12.06 -1.69
N THR A 44 6.88 12.19 -0.52
CA THR A 44 6.11 11.10 0.11
C THR A 44 4.62 11.46 0.21
N ASP A 45 4.06 11.88 -0.92
CA ASP A 45 2.64 12.22 -1.06
C ASP A 45 1.86 11.10 -1.80
N SER A 46 0.53 11.22 -1.85
CA SER A 46 -0.32 10.19 -2.45
C SER A 46 -0.12 10.06 -3.95
N ASP A 47 0.19 11.17 -4.64
CA ASP A 47 0.44 11.22 -6.07
C ASP A 47 1.67 10.38 -6.44
N THR A 48 2.78 10.57 -5.71
CA THR A 48 4.01 9.81 -5.93
C THR A 48 3.90 8.33 -5.59
N LEU A 49 3.00 7.95 -4.68
CA LEU A 49 2.69 6.54 -4.48
C LEU A 49 1.87 5.98 -5.65
N VAL A 50 0.91 6.73 -6.19
CA VAL A 50 0.13 6.31 -7.36
C VAL A 50 1.03 6.06 -8.56
N GLU A 51 2.04 6.92 -8.79
CA GLU A 51 3.04 6.74 -9.86
C GLU A 51 3.88 5.46 -9.69
N ALA A 52 4.10 5.00 -8.46
CA ALA A 52 4.87 3.79 -8.18
C ALA A 52 4.04 2.50 -8.34
N LEU A 53 2.72 2.59 -8.45
CA LEU A 53 1.83 1.43 -8.56
C LEU A 53 1.63 1.01 -10.03
N ASP A 54 1.69 -0.30 -10.28
CA ASP A 54 1.22 -0.89 -11.54
C ASP A 54 -0.32 -0.95 -11.55
N LEU A 55 -0.96 0.21 -11.77
CA LEU A 55 -2.42 0.31 -11.81
C LEU A 55 -3.07 -0.64 -12.82
N PRO A 56 -2.56 -0.79 -14.08
CA PRO A 56 -3.10 -1.78 -15.01
C PRO A 56 -3.03 -3.22 -14.47
N GLY A 57 -1.91 -3.59 -13.85
CA GLY A 57 -1.74 -4.90 -13.22
C GLY A 57 -2.65 -5.14 -12.01
N LEU A 58 -3.21 -4.08 -11.42
CA LEU A 58 -4.15 -4.14 -10.30
C LEU A 58 -5.62 -4.23 -10.70
N ALA A 59 -5.97 -3.96 -11.96
CA ALA A 59 -7.36 -3.98 -12.42
C ALA A 59 -8.07 -5.30 -12.08
N GLY A 60 -9.30 -5.22 -11.56
CA GLY A 60 -10.08 -6.37 -11.10
C GLY A 60 -9.61 -7.00 -9.78
N LYS A 61 -8.53 -6.50 -9.16
CA LYS A 61 -8.08 -6.93 -7.83
C LYS A 61 -8.75 -6.11 -6.72
N ARG A 62 -8.45 -6.49 -5.48
CA ARG A 62 -8.93 -5.83 -4.26
C ARG A 62 -7.75 -5.19 -3.53
N VAL A 63 -7.94 -3.96 -3.08
CA VAL A 63 -6.97 -3.21 -2.25
C VAL A 63 -7.65 -2.76 -0.97
N LEU A 64 -6.96 -2.97 0.15
CA LEU A 64 -7.32 -2.40 1.45
C LEU A 64 -6.43 -1.19 1.72
N ILE A 65 -7.03 -0.04 1.97
CA ILE A 65 -6.33 1.17 2.41
C ILE A 65 -6.59 1.35 3.91
N VAL A 66 -5.52 1.25 4.69
CA VAL A 66 -5.50 1.62 6.12
C VAL A 66 -5.02 3.07 6.21
N ARG A 67 -5.82 3.93 6.83
CA ARG A 67 -5.59 5.38 6.89
C ARG A 67 -6.13 5.97 8.21
N GLY A 68 -5.67 7.16 8.59
CA GLY A 68 -6.34 7.91 9.66
C GLY A 68 -7.72 8.42 9.24
N GLU A 69 -8.52 8.88 10.19
CA GLU A 69 -9.90 9.33 9.97
C GLU A 69 -10.01 10.47 8.97
N SER A 70 -9.03 11.38 8.97
CA SER A 70 -8.91 12.46 7.99
C SER A 70 -7.79 12.15 7.02
N GLY A 71 -8.13 11.93 5.75
CA GLY A 71 -7.14 11.70 4.69
C GLY A 71 -7.63 12.17 3.33
N ARG A 72 -6.72 12.18 2.36
CA ARG A 72 -7.04 12.47 0.95
C ARG A 72 -7.68 11.24 0.30
N GLU A 73 -8.61 11.47 -0.64
CA GLU A 73 -9.24 10.41 -1.44
C GLU A 73 -8.46 10.06 -2.71
N LEU A 74 -7.38 10.79 -3.02
CA LEU A 74 -6.65 10.69 -4.29
C LEU A 74 -6.23 9.27 -4.64
N LEU A 75 -5.54 8.57 -3.73
CA LEU A 75 -5.11 7.18 -3.94
C LEU A 75 -6.30 6.24 -4.16
N ALA A 76 -7.36 6.40 -3.36
CA ALA A 76 -8.55 5.56 -3.46
C ALA A 76 -9.28 5.77 -4.79
N ASN A 77 -9.35 7.02 -5.27
CA ASN A 77 -9.96 7.36 -6.54
C ASN A 77 -9.13 6.82 -7.71
N ALA A 78 -7.82 7.04 -7.73
CA ALA A 78 -6.94 6.52 -8.78
C ALA A 78 -7.04 4.99 -8.93
N LEU A 79 -7.09 4.26 -7.80
CA LEU A 79 -7.29 2.81 -7.80
C LEU A 79 -8.68 2.42 -8.35
N ARG A 80 -9.75 3.09 -7.92
CA ARG A 80 -11.10 2.82 -8.44
C ARG A 80 -11.22 3.11 -9.94
N GLU A 81 -10.63 4.21 -10.40
CA GLU A 81 -10.56 4.57 -11.82
C GLU A 81 -9.80 3.53 -12.64
N ALA A 82 -8.79 2.89 -12.06
CA ALA A 82 -8.09 1.74 -12.65
C ALA A 82 -8.86 0.41 -12.57
N GLY A 83 -10.12 0.42 -12.10
CA GLY A 83 -10.95 -0.78 -11.99
C GLY A 83 -10.61 -1.67 -10.79
N VAL A 84 -9.97 -1.13 -9.76
CA VAL A 84 -9.65 -1.84 -8.51
C VAL A 84 -10.81 -1.71 -7.53
N THR A 85 -11.15 -2.81 -6.85
CA THR A 85 -12.09 -2.77 -5.72
C THR A 85 -11.38 -2.26 -4.48
N VAL A 86 -11.75 -1.08 -4.01
CA VAL A 86 -11.10 -0.43 -2.86
C VAL A 86 -11.96 -0.54 -1.60
N CYS A 87 -11.39 -1.12 -0.55
CA CYS A 87 -11.92 -1.07 0.82
C CYS A 87 -11.07 -0.10 1.65
N GLN A 88 -11.70 0.76 2.45
CA GLN A 88 -11.01 1.69 3.34
C GLN A 88 -11.36 1.33 4.79
N VAL A 89 -10.34 1.33 5.65
CA VAL A 89 -10.49 1.21 7.10
C VAL A 89 -9.81 2.41 7.74
N ALA A 90 -10.59 3.19 8.48
CA ALA A 90 -10.06 4.24 9.36
C ALA A 90 -9.60 3.60 10.68
N ALA A 91 -8.45 4.05 11.19
CA ALA A 91 -7.85 3.59 12.44
C ALA A 91 -7.86 4.69 13.49
#